data_AF-A0A6P5RSM0-F1
#
_entry.id   AF-A0A6P5RSM0-F1
#
_cell.length_a   1.000
_cell.length_b   1.000
_cell.length_c   1.000
_cell.angle_alpha   90.00
_cell.angle_beta   90.00
_cell.angle_gamma   90.00
#
_symmetry.space_group_name_H-M   'P 1'
#
loop_
_entity.id
_entity.type
_entity.pdbx_description
1 polymer ?
#
loop_
_entity_poly.entity_id
_entity_poly.type
_entity_poly.pdbx_seq_one_letter_code
_entity_poly.pdbx_strand_id
1 'polypeptide(L)'
;MAQEMKIEIVKKETIKPSAPTPHNLKSFKLSLLDQLVPVVYGPMVLFYPSNVSEVTLTEERSHQLKKSLSEALTRFYPLAGRIKDNLFIECNDEGAVYVEARVNALLSNFLDQPNLEILKLLLPIKVESPEAGTGCLLLVQASFFECGGLAIGVCMSHKLADASTLSTFIKVWAATALGLGHTVVPDFSAATRYPPGDFSAQSPAAAVEMKIVKCVTKRFVFDGPKMRALKAKVTSG
;
A
#
# COMPACT_ATOMS: atom_id res chain seq x y z
N MET A 1 10.20 -25.02 22.97
CA MET A 1 9.05 -24.10 22.80
C MET A 1 9.33 -23.25 21.57
N ALA A 2 8.40 -23.16 20.61
CA ALA A 2 8.61 -22.30 19.44
C ALA A 2 8.71 -20.85 19.91
N GLN A 3 9.73 -20.12 19.46
CA GLN A 3 9.90 -18.72 19.79
C GLN A 3 8.76 -17.90 19.18
N GLU A 4 8.15 -17.03 19.98
CA GLU A 4 7.10 -16.12 19.50
C GLU A 4 7.68 -15.12 18.49
N MET A 5 7.04 -15.00 17.33
CA MET A 5 7.41 -14.03 16.30
C MET A 5 7.01 -12.62 16.74
N LYS A 6 8.01 -11.75 16.81
CA LYS A 6 7.94 -10.35 17.21
C LYS A 6 8.47 -9.48 16.07
N ILE A 7 7.79 -8.36 15.87
CA ILE A 7 8.16 -7.35 14.89
C ILE A 7 8.52 -6.09 15.67
N GLU A 8 9.77 -5.68 15.56
CA GLU A 8 10.31 -4.50 16.24
C GLU A 8 10.50 -3.38 15.22
N ILE A 9 9.84 -2.24 15.44
CA ILE A 9 10.06 -1.05 14.62
C ILE A 9 11.41 -0.45 14.97
N VAL A 10 12.30 -0.39 13.97
CA VAL A 10 13.64 0.17 14.09
C VAL A 10 13.62 1.67 13.79
N LYS A 11 12.90 2.06 12.73
CA LYS A 11 12.91 3.44 12.23
C LYS A 11 11.59 3.80 11.58
N LYS A 12 11.20 5.06 11.70
CA LYS A 12 10.08 5.66 10.97
C LYS A 12 10.55 6.97 10.36
N GLU A 13 10.33 7.12 9.06
CA GLU A 13 10.76 8.29 8.27
C GLU A 13 9.63 8.76 7.36
N THR A 14 9.76 9.99 6.86
CA THR A 14 8.88 10.53 5.83
C THR A 14 9.66 10.67 4.53
N ILE A 15 9.19 10.02 3.48
CA ILE A 15 9.81 10.03 2.16
C ILE A 15 9.06 11.01 1.26
N LYS A 16 9.77 12.05 0.83
CA LYS A 16 9.23 13.08 -0.08
C LYS A 16 9.54 12.72 -1.54
N PRO A 17 8.80 13.28 -2.51
CA PRO A 17 9.18 13.21 -3.92
C PRO A 17 10.60 13.72 -4.15
N SER A 18 11.32 13.07 -5.08
CA SER A 18 12.70 13.44 -5.43
C SER A 18 12.80 14.80 -6.13
N ALA A 19 11.72 15.23 -6.78
CA ALA A 19 11.57 16.58 -7.34
C ALA A 19 10.25 17.20 -6.85
N PRO A 20 10.20 18.52 -6.62
CA PRO A 20 9.03 19.20 -6.11
C PRO A 20 7.87 19.12 -7.11
N THR A 21 6.65 18.97 -6.59
CA THR A 21 5.44 19.00 -7.43
C THR A 21 5.27 20.39 -8.07
N PRO A 22 5.14 20.48 -9.41
CA PRO A 22 4.91 21.75 -10.11
C PRO A 22 3.69 22.52 -9.59
N HIS A 23 3.75 23.85 -9.60
CA HIS A 23 2.68 24.71 -9.06
C HIS A 23 1.29 24.42 -9.65
N ASN A 24 1.20 24.14 -10.96
CA ASN A 24 -0.05 23.81 -11.65
C ASN A 24 -0.61 22.42 -11.28
N LEU A 25 0.15 21.59 -10.57
CA LEU A 25 -0.24 20.25 -10.12
C LEU A 25 -0.48 20.18 -8.61
N LYS A 26 -0.39 21.31 -7.88
CA LYS A 26 -0.53 21.36 -6.41
C LYS A 26 -1.93 21.01 -5.89
N SER A 27 -2.94 21.01 -6.75
CA SER A 27 -4.31 20.60 -6.40
C SER A 27 -4.76 19.47 -7.32
N PHE A 28 -4.96 18.28 -6.75
CA PHE A 28 -5.48 17.12 -7.46
C PHE A 28 -6.94 16.92 -7.06
N LYS A 29 -7.88 17.05 -8.00
CA LYS A 29 -9.31 16.88 -7.71
C LYS A 29 -9.65 15.40 -7.58
N LEU A 30 -10.39 15.04 -6.53
CA LEU A 30 -10.99 13.72 -6.42
C LEU A 30 -12.14 13.60 -7.43
N SER A 31 -12.32 12.41 -8.01
CA SER A 31 -13.48 12.11 -8.85
C SER A 31 -14.71 11.77 -7.99
N LEU A 32 -15.90 11.71 -8.60
CA LEU A 32 -17.10 11.23 -7.90
C LEU A 32 -16.90 9.83 -7.29
N LEU A 33 -16.18 8.95 -8.00
CA LEU A 33 -15.92 7.59 -7.51
C LEU A 33 -15.05 7.63 -6.25
N ASP A 34 -14.00 8.43 -6.28
CA ASP A 34 -13.12 8.67 -5.13
C ASP A 34 -13.87 9.25 -3.94
N GLN A 35 -14.86 10.11 -4.16
CA GLN A 35 -15.68 10.69 -3.08
C GLN A 35 -16.57 9.64 -2.39
N LEU A 36 -17.05 8.65 -3.13
CA LEU A 36 -18.00 7.64 -2.67
C LEU A 36 -17.35 6.42 -1.97
N VAL A 37 -16.07 6.16 -2.22
CA VAL A 37 -15.37 5.04 -1.55
C VAL A 37 -15.19 5.30 -0.04
N PRO A 38 -15.19 4.22 0.78
CA PRO A 38 -14.98 4.32 2.23
C PRO A 38 -13.59 4.86 2.57
N VAL A 39 -13.48 5.49 3.75
CA VAL A 39 -12.20 5.95 4.32
C VAL A 39 -11.51 4.76 4.98
N VAL A 40 -10.73 4.03 4.18
CA VAL A 40 -9.88 2.92 4.59
C VAL A 40 -8.61 2.90 3.76
N TYR A 41 -7.60 2.18 4.22
CA TYR A 41 -6.45 1.85 3.38
C TYR A 41 -6.73 0.60 2.55
N GLY A 42 -6.22 0.54 1.32
CA GLY A 42 -6.04 -0.70 0.57
C GLY A 42 -4.70 -1.34 0.96
N PRO A 43 -4.68 -2.43 1.75
CA PRO A 43 -3.44 -3.06 2.19
C PRO A 43 -2.93 -4.09 1.17
N MET A 44 -1.60 -4.22 1.06
CA MET A 44 -0.94 -5.34 0.39
C MET A 44 0.35 -5.69 1.13
N VAL A 45 0.64 -6.98 1.29
CA VAL A 45 1.92 -7.46 1.83
C VAL A 45 2.58 -8.36 0.80
N LEU A 46 3.84 -8.05 0.46
CA LEU A 46 4.67 -8.81 -0.48
C LEU A 46 5.82 -9.46 0.27
N PHE A 47 6.06 -10.75 0.03
CA PHE A 47 7.11 -11.52 0.70
C PHE A 47 8.20 -11.92 -0.30
N TYR A 48 9.45 -11.66 0.07
CA TYR A 48 10.63 -11.92 -0.74
C TYR A 48 11.60 -12.82 0.06
N PRO A 49 11.82 -14.07 -0.37
CA PRO A 49 12.81 -14.93 0.25
C PRO A 49 14.23 -14.45 -0.05
N SER A 50 15.13 -14.70 0.88
CA SER A 50 16.57 -14.48 0.74
C SER A 50 17.25 -15.50 1.65
N ASN A 51 18.39 -16.03 1.21
CA ASN A 51 19.24 -16.91 2.00
C ASN A 51 20.54 -16.22 2.42
N VAL A 52 20.68 -14.93 2.11
CA VAL A 52 21.83 -14.11 2.52
C VAL A 52 21.38 -13.16 3.62
N SER A 53 21.93 -13.37 4.82
CA SER A 53 21.66 -12.56 6.01
C SER A 53 22.93 -11.79 6.37
N GLU A 54 23.06 -10.59 5.80
CA GLU A 54 24.14 -9.66 6.13
C GLU A 54 23.54 -8.29 6.46
N VAL A 55 24.04 -7.68 7.53
CA VAL A 55 23.55 -6.37 8.00
C VAL A 55 23.76 -5.29 6.94
N THR A 56 24.93 -5.27 6.29
CA THR A 56 25.26 -4.33 5.21
C THR A 56 24.29 -4.44 4.03
N LEU A 57 23.88 -5.67 3.66
CA LEU A 57 22.88 -5.88 2.61
C LEU A 57 21.50 -5.36 3.00
N THR A 58 21.15 -5.42 4.29
CA THR A 58 19.87 -4.91 4.81
C THR A 58 19.82 -3.38 4.71
N GLU A 59 20.90 -2.71 5.10
CA GLU A 59 21.01 -1.24 5.02
C GLU A 59 20.97 -0.76 3.56
N GLU A 60 21.72 -1.41 2.66
CA GLU A 60 21.73 -1.09 1.23
C GLU A 60 20.35 -1.28 0.60
N ARG A 61 19.67 -2.41 0.87
CA ARG A 61 18.30 -2.65 0.40
C ARG A 61 17.35 -1.58 0.91
N SER A 62 17.44 -1.19 2.19
CA SER A 62 16.57 -0.14 2.71
C SER A 62 16.85 1.22 2.09
N HIS A 63 18.13 1.56 1.85
CA HIS A 63 18.50 2.77 1.14
C HIS A 63 17.92 2.78 -0.28
N GLN A 64 18.07 1.69 -1.03
CA GLN A 64 17.52 1.52 -2.38
C GLN A 64 16.00 1.66 -2.41
N LEU A 65 15.28 1.04 -1.45
CA LEU A 65 13.83 1.14 -1.33
C LEU A 65 13.39 2.59 -1.08
N LYS A 66 14.05 3.32 -0.18
CA LYS A 66 13.72 4.71 0.13
C LYS A 66 14.00 5.66 -1.05
N LYS A 67 15.16 5.50 -1.70
CA LYS A 67 15.54 6.30 -2.87
C LYS A 67 14.54 6.10 -4.01
N SER A 68 14.28 4.85 -4.38
CA SER A 68 13.32 4.53 -5.45
C SER A 68 11.89 4.93 -5.12
N LEU A 69 11.50 4.92 -3.85
CA LEU A 69 10.19 5.42 -3.42
C LEU A 69 10.09 6.94 -3.63
N SER A 70 11.13 7.69 -3.28
CA SER A 70 11.19 9.14 -3.52
C SER A 70 11.08 9.48 -5.02
N GLU A 71 11.77 8.72 -5.87
CA GLU A 71 11.69 8.86 -7.33
C GLU A 71 10.29 8.48 -7.86
N ALA A 72 9.71 7.39 -7.40
CA ALA A 72 8.36 6.97 -7.78
C ALA A 72 7.29 7.99 -7.34
N LEU A 73 7.42 8.57 -6.15
CA LEU A 73 6.53 9.62 -5.65
C LEU A 73 6.56 10.90 -6.49
N THR A 74 7.62 11.13 -7.27
CA THR A 74 7.64 12.25 -8.22
C THR A 74 6.63 12.03 -9.36
N ARG A 75 6.46 10.78 -9.79
CA ARG A 75 5.47 10.39 -10.81
C ARG A 75 4.07 10.27 -10.22
N PHE A 76 3.98 9.78 -8.99
CA PHE A 76 2.74 9.63 -8.23
C PHE A 76 2.60 10.71 -7.17
N TYR A 77 2.82 11.97 -7.57
CA TYR A 77 2.86 13.12 -6.68
C TYR A 77 1.65 13.27 -5.75
N PRO A 78 0.39 12.91 -6.11
CA PRO A 78 -0.72 13.00 -5.17
C PRO A 78 -0.52 12.14 -3.92
N LEU A 79 0.21 11.02 -4.00
CA LEU A 79 0.48 10.14 -2.85
C LEU A 79 1.34 10.78 -1.76
N ALA A 80 2.05 11.85 -2.08
CA ALA A 80 2.82 12.65 -1.12
C ALA A 80 2.03 13.83 -0.53
N GLY A 81 0.76 13.99 -0.91
CA GLY A 81 -0.11 15.08 -0.45
C GLY A 81 -1.01 14.70 0.75
N ARG A 82 -2.03 15.53 0.98
CA ARG A 82 -3.08 15.35 1.99
C ARG A 82 -4.46 15.62 1.42
N ILE A 83 -5.44 14.79 1.76
CA ILE A 83 -6.85 15.03 1.39
C ILE A 83 -7.38 16.25 2.15
N LYS A 84 -8.16 17.08 1.46
CA LYS A 84 -8.93 18.20 2.01
C LYS A 84 -10.40 17.98 1.71
N ASP A 85 -11.19 17.90 2.77
CA ASP A 85 -12.66 17.88 2.77
C ASP A 85 -13.31 16.80 1.87
N ASN A 86 -12.60 15.72 1.56
CA ASN A 86 -13.04 14.72 0.57
C ASN A 86 -13.34 15.33 -0.82
N LEU A 87 -12.70 16.45 -1.18
CA LEU A 87 -12.89 17.14 -2.45
C LEU A 87 -11.64 17.09 -3.33
N PHE A 88 -10.49 17.31 -2.74
CA PHE A 88 -9.21 17.33 -3.46
C PHE A 88 -8.07 16.89 -2.55
N ILE A 89 -6.92 16.64 -3.16
CA ILE A 89 -5.65 16.39 -2.50
C ILE A 89 -4.77 17.63 -2.70
N GLU A 90 -4.36 18.21 -1.59
CA GLU A 90 -3.31 19.21 -1.56
C GLU A 90 -1.96 18.50 -1.75
N CYS A 91 -1.37 18.64 -2.93
CA CYS A 91 -0.10 17.99 -3.31
C CYS A 91 1.10 18.80 -2.78
N ASN A 92 1.17 18.93 -1.45
CA ASN A 92 2.12 19.77 -0.72
C ASN A 92 3.50 19.12 -0.48
N ASP A 93 3.75 17.94 -1.04
CA ASP A 93 4.99 17.18 -0.88
C ASP A 93 5.35 16.88 0.59
N GLU A 94 4.35 16.78 1.47
CA GLU A 94 4.58 16.36 2.86
C GLU A 94 5.13 14.93 2.93
N GLY A 95 4.83 14.07 1.95
CA GLY A 95 5.46 12.77 1.75
C GLY A 95 4.66 11.58 2.26
N ALA A 96 5.22 10.40 2.00
CA ALA A 96 4.74 9.09 2.43
C ALA A 96 5.46 8.62 3.69
N VAL A 97 4.80 7.82 4.53
CA VAL A 97 5.46 7.21 5.71
C VAL A 97 6.22 5.97 5.28
N TYR A 98 7.45 5.83 5.75
CA TYR A 98 8.26 4.62 5.59
C TYR A 98 8.71 4.11 6.95
N VAL A 99 8.42 2.84 7.24
CA VAL A 99 8.74 2.15 8.48
C VAL A 99 9.74 1.04 8.18
N GLU A 100 10.82 0.99 8.94
CA GLU A 100 11.74 -0.15 8.96
C GLU A 100 11.50 -0.96 10.22
N ALA A 101 11.40 -2.28 10.07
CA ALA A 101 11.23 -3.19 11.18
C ALA A 101 12.10 -4.44 11.05
N ARG A 102 12.40 -5.07 12.18
CA ARG A 102 13.07 -6.36 12.27
C ARG A 102 12.11 -7.42 12.76
N VAL A 103 12.22 -8.63 12.22
CA VAL A 103 11.42 -9.79 12.60
C VAL A 103 12.35 -10.88 13.11
N ASN A 104 12.17 -11.28 14.38
CA ASN A 104 13.00 -12.29 15.04
C ASN A 104 12.59 -13.74 14.65
N ALA A 105 12.44 -13.98 13.36
CA ALA A 105 12.05 -15.28 12.83
C ALA A 105 12.55 -15.46 11.39
N LEU A 106 12.51 -16.71 10.92
CA LEU A 106 12.67 -17.04 9.51
C LEU A 106 11.37 -16.73 8.77
N LEU A 107 11.48 -16.21 7.53
CA LEU A 107 10.31 -15.97 6.70
C LEU A 107 9.55 -17.27 6.38
N SER A 108 10.26 -18.39 6.20
CA SER A 108 9.65 -19.71 5.99
C SER A 108 8.70 -20.10 7.12
N ASN A 109 9.09 -19.85 8.38
CA ASN A 109 8.26 -20.18 9.54
C ASN A 109 6.91 -19.45 9.50
N PHE A 110 6.87 -18.22 8.98
CA PHE A 110 5.62 -17.49 8.76
C PHE A 110 4.81 -18.07 7.59
N LEU A 111 5.47 -18.36 6.47
CA LEU A 111 4.80 -18.80 5.25
C LEU A 111 4.23 -20.23 5.34
N ASP A 112 4.83 -21.10 6.15
CA ASP A 112 4.36 -22.46 6.40
C ASP A 112 3.00 -22.47 7.12
N GLN A 113 2.83 -21.57 8.09
CA GLN A 113 1.57 -21.39 8.82
C GLN A 113 1.22 -19.90 8.98
N PRO A 114 0.68 -19.26 7.92
CA PRO A 114 0.39 -17.83 7.95
C PRO A 114 -0.62 -17.49 9.04
N ASN A 115 -0.23 -16.58 9.93
CA ASN A 115 -1.10 -16.06 10.98
C ASN A 115 -1.54 -14.64 10.61
N LEU A 116 -2.86 -14.41 10.60
CA LEU A 116 -3.45 -13.13 10.21
C LEU A 116 -3.15 -11.99 11.19
N GLU A 117 -3.03 -12.28 12.49
CA GLU A 117 -2.69 -11.24 13.47
C GLU A 117 -1.24 -10.79 13.26
N ILE A 118 -0.33 -11.71 12.95
CA ILE A 118 1.04 -11.36 12.56
C ILE A 118 1.06 -10.62 11.22
N LEU A 119 0.23 -11.03 10.24
CA LEU A 119 0.14 -10.34 8.94
C LEU A 119 -0.24 -8.86 9.11
N LYS A 120 -1.16 -8.55 10.04
CA LYS A 120 -1.53 -7.15 10.34
C LYS A 120 -0.37 -6.34 10.92
N LEU A 121 0.53 -6.96 11.67
CA LEU A 121 1.73 -6.32 12.21
C LEU A 121 2.81 -6.04 11.15
N LEU A 122 2.71 -6.68 9.98
CA LEU A 122 3.56 -6.39 8.82
C LEU A 122 3.08 -5.17 8.01
N LEU A 123 1.96 -4.55 8.40
CA LEU A 123 1.45 -3.31 7.82
C LEU A 123 1.83 -2.12 8.72
N PRO A 124 2.14 -0.95 8.13
CA PRO A 124 2.53 0.24 8.89
C PRO A 124 1.38 0.86 9.69
N ILE A 125 0.13 0.49 9.39
CA ILE A 125 -1.08 1.03 10.01
C ILE A 125 -2.24 0.05 9.86
N LYS A 126 -3.24 0.17 10.75
CA LYS A 126 -4.52 -0.56 10.63
C LYS A 126 -5.28 -0.09 9.39
N VAL A 127 -5.90 -1.05 8.70
CA VAL A 127 -6.64 -0.86 7.45
C VAL A 127 -7.81 0.11 7.63
N GLU A 128 -8.51 -0.01 8.75
CA GLU A 128 -9.71 0.78 9.09
C GLU A 128 -9.37 2.12 9.75
N SER A 129 -8.10 2.54 9.74
CA SER A 129 -7.70 3.80 10.37
C SER A 129 -8.35 4.99 9.65
N PRO A 130 -9.00 5.91 10.40
CA PRO A 130 -9.60 7.12 9.82
C PRO A 130 -8.57 8.04 9.19
N GLU A 131 -7.28 7.86 9.49
CA GLU A 131 -6.16 8.57 8.85
C GLU A 131 -6.15 8.37 7.33
N ALA A 132 -6.80 7.34 6.78
CA ALA A 132 -6.93 7.19 5.33
C ALA A 132 -7.63 8.40 4.66
N GLY A 133 -8.42 9.18 5.39
CA GLY A 133 -9.18 10.31 4.87
C GLY A 133 -8.53 11.68 5.09
N THR A 134 -7.51 11.76 5.94
CA THR A 134 -6.93 13.05 6.40
C THR A 134 -5.41 13.01 6.58
N GLY A 135 -4.84 11.84 6.79
CA GLY A 135 -3.41 11.62 7.04
C GLY A 135 -2.61 11.31 5.78
N CYS A 136 -1.59 10.48 5.94
CA CYS A 136 -0.70 10.08 4.84
C CYS A 136 -1.41 9.17 3.85
N LEU A 137 -1.31 9.47 2.55
CA LEU A 137 -2.00 8.69 1.52
C LEU A 137 -1.27 7.41 1.15
N LEU A 138 0.03 7.32 1.43
CA LEU A 138 0.85 6.15 1.25
C LEU A 138 1.68 5.90 2.50
N LEU A 139 1.65 4.66 2.97
CA LEU A 139 2.49 4.16 4.04
C LEU A 139 3.12 2.84 3.60
N VAL A 140 4.40 2.67 3.89
CA VAL A 140 5.18 1.48 3.56
C VAL A 140 5.88 0.99 4.82
N GLN A 141 5.89 -0.33 5.04
CA GLN A 141 6.71 -1.00 6.04
C GLN A 141 7.61 -2.03 5.37
N ALA A 142 8.92 -1.90 5.55
CA ALA A 142 9.91 -2.91 5.19
C ALA A 142 10.31 -3.68 6.46
N SER A 143 9.90 -4.95 6.55
CA SER A 143 10.19 -5.84 7.67
C SER A 143 11.23 -6.88 7.27
N PHE A 144 12.42 -6.79 7.86
CA PHE A 144 13.56 -7.66 7.56
C PHE A 144 13.61 -8.84 8.55
N PHE A 145 13.62 -10.06 8.03
CA PHE A 145 13.66 -11.31 8.79
C PHE A 145 15.10 -11.74 9.07
N GLU A 146 15.33 -12.57 10.10
CA GLU A 146 16.67 -13.06 10.48
C GLU A 146 17.38 -13.83 9.36
N CYS A 147 16.61 -14.48 8.47
CA CYS A 147 17.16 -15.16 7.29
C CYS A 147 17.58 -14.20 6.16
N GLY A 148 17.42 -12.88 6.34
CA GLY A 148 17.60 -11.87 5.31
C GLY A 148 16.39 -11.71 4.37
N GLY A 149 15.31 -12.45 4.60
CA GLY A 149 14.04 -12.31 3.90
C GLY A 149 13.38 -10.96 4.19
N LEU A 150 12.47 -10.53 3.32
CA LEU A 150 11.83 -9.23 3.40
C LEU A 150 10.31 -9.36 3.24
N ALA A 151 9.54 -8.73 4.12
CA ALA A 151 8.15 -8.40 3.85
C ALA A 151 8.01 -6.89 3.59
N ILE A 152 7.31 -6.53 2.52
CA ILE A 152 6.94 -5.15 2.21
C ILE A 152 5.43 -5.02 2.39
N GLY A 153 5.00 -4.35 3.46
CA GLY A 153 3.62 -3.94 3.68
C GLY A 153 3.36 -2.56 3.06
N VAL A 154 2.31 -2.42 2.29
CA VAL A 154 1.88 -1.17 1.66
C VAL A 154 0.44 -0.89 2.06
N CYS A 155 0.18 0.30 2.59
CA CYS A 155 -1.17 0.81 2.84
C CYS A 155 -1.34 2.10 2.03
N MET A 156 -2.30 2.12 1.11
CA MET A 156 -2.61 3.30 0.31
C MET A 156 -4.07 3.71 0.51
N SER A 157 -4.35 5.00 0.69
CA SER A 157 -5.72 5.47 0.92
C SER A 157 -6.64 5.07 -0.24
N HIS A 158 -7.74 4.40 0.09
CA HIS A 158 -8.74 3.99 -0.90
C HIS A 158 -9.45 5.20 -1.53
N LYS A 159 -9.36 6.38 -0.91
CA LYS A 159 -9.88 7.65 -1.43
C LYS A 159 -9.15 8.14 -2.69
N LEU A 160 -7.99 7.57 -3.01
CA LEU A 160 -7.22 7.90 -4.22
C LEU A 160 -7.00 6.70 -5.13
N ALA A 161 -7.06 5.49 -4.59
CA ALA A 161 -6.61 4.31 -5.30
C ALA A 161 -7.47 3.09 -5.05
N ASP A 162 -7.74 2.37 -6.14
CA ASP A 162 -8.21 0.99 -6.11
C ASP A 162 -7.01 0.01 -6.20
N ALA A 163 -7.32 -1.29 -6.31
CA ALA A 163 -6.31 -2.33 -6.46
C ALA A 163 -5.47 -2.20 -7.75
N SER A 164 -6.02 -1.63 -8.83
CA SER A 164 -5.31 -1.42 -10.10
C SER A 164 -4.26 -0.31 -9.95
N THR A 165 -4.65 0.81 -9.33
CA THR A 165 -3.73 1.91 -9.00
C THR A 165 -2.63 1.44 -8.05
N LEU A 166 -2.96 0.65 -7.02
CA LEU A 166 -1.97 0.05 -6.11
C LEU A 166 -0.98 -0.85 -6.84
N SER A 167 -1.47 -1.76 -7.69
CA SER A 167 -0.61 -2.64 -8.47
C SER A 167 0.30 -1.85 -9.41
N THR A 168 -0.25 -0.81 -10.06
CA THR A 168 0.51 0.05 -10.97
C THR A 168 1.61 0.79 -10.23
N PHE A 169 1.30 1.41 -9.08
CA PHE A 169 2.28 2.07 -8.24
C PHE A 169 3.42 1.12 -7.82
N ILE A 170 3.09 -0.08 -7.32
CA ILE A 170 4.09 -1.07 -6.90
C ILE A 170 4.99 -1.49 -8.07
N LYS A 171 4.43 -1.72 -9.26
CA LYS A 171 5.20 -2.06 -10.46
C LYS A 171 6.16 -0.94 -10.85
N VAL A 172 5.69 0.31 -10.85
CA VAL A 172 6.53 1.47 -11.16
C VAL A 172 7.62 1.63 -10.11
N TRP A 173 7.29 1.55 -8.82
CA TRP A 173 8.27 1.65 -7.74
C TRP A 173 9.35 0.56 -7.84
N ALA A 174 8.95 -0.69 -8.09
CA ALA A 174 9.90 -1.80 -8.29
C ALA A 174 10.79 -1.59 -9.53
N ALA A 175 10.21 -1.15 -10.65
CA ALA A 175 10.97 -0.86 -11.87
C ALA A 175 11.98 0.27 -11.65
N THR A 176 11.58 1.33 -10.92
CA THR A 176 12.46 2.42 -10.51
C THR A 176 13.60 1.91 -9.62
N ALA A 177 13.32 1.04 -8.65
CA ALA A 177 14.35 0.44 -7.79
C ALA A 177 15.38 -0.37 -8.60
N LEU A 178 14.94 -1.01 -9.68
CA LEU A 178 15.79 -1.76 -10.61
C LEU A 178 16.49 -0.87 -11.67
N GLY A 179 16.26 0.44 -11.67
CA GLY A 179 16.83 1.35 -12.65
C GLY A 179 16.27 1.18 -14.07
N LEU A 180 15.06 0.62 -14.21
CA LEU A 180 14.43 0.42 -15.51
C LEU A 180 13.79 1.73 -16.00
N GLY A 181 14.32 2.27 -17.11
CA GLY A 181 13.99 3.62 -17.61
C GLY A 181 12.59 3.81 -18.22
N HIS A 182 11.86 2.73 -18.51
CA HIS A 182 10.51 2.78 -19.07
C HIS A 182 9.49 2.26 -18.07
N THR A 183 8.74 3.17 -17.45
CA THR A 183 7.59 2.78 -16.61
C THR A 183 6.31 3.39 -17.15
N VAL A 184 5.18 2.79 -16.75
CA VAL A 184 3.85 3.34 -16.97
C VAL A 184 3.78 4.77 -16.43
N VAL A 185 3.21 5.69 -17.22
CA VAL A 185 2.89 7.05 -16.80
C VAL A 185 1.46 7.04 -16.24
N PRO A 186 1.25 7.45 -14.97
CA PRO A 186 -0.09 7.51 -14.40
C PRO A 186 -0.95 8.58 -15.11
N ASP A 187 -2.20 8.23 -15.40
CA ASP A 187 -3.21 9.12 -15.93
C ASP A 187 -4.09 9.66 -14.80
N PHE A 188 -4.05 10.97 -14.61
CA PHE A 188 -4.71 11.70 -13.52
C PHE A 188 -6.00 12.40 -13.94
N SER A 189 -6.58 12.04 -15.10
CA SER A 189 -7.79 12.67 -15.65
C SER A 189 -9.13 12.08 -15.14
N ALA A 190 -9.11 11.30 -14.06
CA ALA A 190 -10.31 10.65 -13.52
C ALA A 190 -11.42 11.64 -13.18
N ALA A 191 -11.11 12.76 -12.51
CA ALA A 191 -12.08 13.81 -12.17
C ALA A 191 -12.62 14.57 -13.40
N THR A 192 -11.94 14.52 -14.55
CA THR A 192 -12.47 15.05 -15.81
C THR A 192 -13.54 14.13 -16.39
N ARG A 193 -13.35 12.81 -16.26
CA ARG A 193 -14.29 11.78 -16.75
C ARG A 193 -15.46 11.54 -15.82
N TYR A 194 -15.22 11.65 -14.52
CA TYR A 194 -16.19 11.49 -13.45
C TYR A 194 -16.14 12.73 -12.54
N PRO A 195 -16.78 13.84 -12.96
CA PRO A 195 -16.75 15.10 -12.21
C PRO A 195 -17.19 14.92 -10.76
N PRO A 196 -16.51 15.56 -9.78
CA PRO A 196 -16.89 15.46 -8.38
C PRO A 196 -18.33 15.94 -8.15
N GLY A 197 -19.04 15.25 -7.27
CA GLY A 197 -20.36 15.67 -6.80
C GLY A 197 -20.25 16.85 -5.83
N ASP A 198 -21.27 17.70 -5.84
CA ASP A 198 -21.43 18.74 -4.83
C ASP A 198 -22.10 18.16 -3.59
N PHE A 199 -21.29 17.81 -2.61
CA PHE A 199 -21.75 17.29 -1.32
C PHE A 199 -21.73 18.37 -0.23
N SER A 200 -21.54 19.66 -0.55
CA SER A 200 -21.38 20.71 0.48
C SER A 200 -22.63 20.90 1.36
N ALA A 201 -23.81 20.48 0.88
CA ALA A 201 -25.08 20.56 1.59
C ALA A 201 -25.39 19.33 2.46
N GLN A 202 -24.61 18.26 2.35
CA GLN A 202 -24.75 17.04 3.14
C GLN A 202 -23.50 16.92 4.02
N SER A 203 -23.69 16.76 5.34
CA SER A 203 -22.66 16.36 6.32
C SER A 203 -21.47 15.62 5.67
N PRO A 204 -20.21 16.03 5.95
CA PRO A 204 -19.03 15.76 5.12
C PRO A 204 -19.11 14.37 4.53
N ALA A 205 -19.45 14.33 3.22
CA ALA A 205 -19.86 13.16 2.45
C ALA A 205 -19.56 11.89 3.22
N ALA A 206 -20.54 11.40 4.00
CA ALA A 206 -20.34 10.37 4.99
C ALA A 206 -19.67 9.20 4.30
N ALA A 207 -18.34 9.12 4.43
CA ALA A 207 -17.58 8.01 3.88
C ALA A 207 -18.29 6.78 4.39
N VAL A 208 -18.61 5.84 3.49
CA VAL A 208 -19.38 4.65 3.86
C VAL A 208 -18.78 4.07 5.13
N GLU A 209 -19.49 4.23 6.24
CA GLU A 209 -18.95 3.89 7.55
C GLU A 209 -18.89 2.38 7.63
N MET A 210 -17.69 1.82 7.68
CA MET A 210 -17.54 0.38 7.81
C MET A 210 -17.96 -0.04 9.21
N LYS A 211 -19.05 -0.80 9.32
CA LYS A 211 -19.41 -1.46 10.58
C LYS A 211 -18.37 -2.52 10.91
N ILE A 212 -17.57 -2.26 11.93
CA ILE A 212 -16.62 -3.23 12.47
C ILE A 212 -17.41 -4.32 13.20
N VAL A 213 -17.54 -5.48 12.57
CA VAL A 213 -18.15 -6.67 13.17
C VAL A 213 -17.04 -7.69 13.44
N LYS A 214 -17.16 -8.43 14.54
CA LYS A 214 -16.24 -9.54 14.84
C LYS A 214 -16.32 -10.58 13.72
N CYS A 215 -15.28 -10.63 12.89
CA CYS A 215 -15.17 -11.55 11.78
C CYS A 215 -13.86 -12.33 11.87
N VAL A 216 -13.84 -13.50 11.24
CA VAL A 216 -12.61 -14.27 11.02
C VAL A 216 -12.35 -14.34 9.53
N THR A 217 -11.12 -14.08 9.12
CA THR A 217 -10.69 -14.25 7.74
C THR A 217 -10.00 -15.60 7.59
N LYS A 218 -10.25 -16.30 6.49
CA LYS A 218 -9.61 -17.58 6.15
C LYS A 218 -9.18 -17.54 4.69
N ARG A 219 -8.04 -18.17 4.39
CA ARG A 219 -7.54 -18.32 3.02
C ARG A 219 -7.94 -19.69 2.49
N PHE A 220 -8.79 -19.70 1.46
CA PHE A 220 -9.15 -20.91 0.72
C PHE A 220 -8.38 -20.91 -0.61
N VAL A 221 -7.67 -22.00 -0.91
CA VAL A 221 -6.84 -22.11 -2.11
C VAL A 221 -7.52 -23.07 -3.10
N PHE A 222 -7.77 -22.56 -4.30
CA PHE A 222 -8.26 -23.35 -5.43
C PHE A 222 -7.12 -23.48 -6.44
N ASP A 223 -6.44 -24.62 -6.42
CA ASP A 223 -5.32 -24.90 -7.31
C ASP A 223 -5.78 -25.23 -8.74
N GLY A 224 -4.82 -25.35 -9.66
CA GLY A 224 -5.10 -25.67 -11.06
C GLY A 224 -5.99 -26.91 -11.25
N PRO A 225 -5.70 -28.05 -10.60
CA PRO A 225 -6.58 -29.23 -10.60
C PRO A 225 -8.01 -28.94 -10.12
N LYS A 226 -8.18 -28.26 -8.98
CA LYS A 226 -9.50 -27.94 -8.43
C LYS A 226 -10.29 -27.02 -9.35
N MET A 227 -9.64 -26.01 -9.94
CA MET A 227 -10.25 -25.10 -10.90
C MET A 227 -10.72 -25.82 -12.17
N ARG A 228 -9.92 -26.77 -12.69
CA ARG A 228 -10.33 -27.60 -13.84
C ARG A 228 -11.54 -28.47 -13.51
N ALA A 229 -11.55 -29.09 -12.33
CA ALA A 229 -12.68 -29.90 -11.87
C ALA A 229 -13.97 -29.07 -11.74
N LEU A 230 -13.88 -27.84 -11.22
CA LEU A 230 -15.02 -26.92 -11.14
C LEU A 230 -15.52 -26.53 -12.54
N LYS A 231 -14.63 -26.19 -13.47
CA LYS A 231 -14.99 -25.84 -14.85
C LYS A 231 -15.68 -26.98 -15.58
N ALA A 232 -15.20 -28.22 -15.41
CA ALA A 232 -15.83 -29.40 -15.99
C ALA A 232 -17.26 -29.59 -15.49
N LYS A 233 -17.50 -29.46 -14.18
CA LYS A 233 -18.85 -29.58 -13.60
C LYS A 233 -19.85 -28.57 -14.15
N VAL A 234 -19.42 -27.33 -14.38
CA VAL A 234 -20.29 -26.27 -14.92
C VAL A 234 -20.60 -26.48 -16.40
N THR A 235 -19.69 -27.10 -17.15
CA THR A 235 -19.86 -27.34 -18.60
C THR A 235 -20.56 -28.66 -18.92
N SER A 236 -20.68 -29.56 -17.95
CA SER A 236 -21.37 -30.85 -18.09
C SER A 236 -22.84 -30.83 -17.66
N GLY A 237 -23.37 -29.69 -17.22
CA GLY A 237 -24.78 -29.50 -16.83
C GLY A 237 -25.45 -28.48 -17.73
#